data_AF-A0AB35L6S1-F1
#
_entry.id   AF-A0AB35L6S1-F1
#
_cell.length_a   1.000
_cell.length_b   1.000
_cell.length_c   1.000
_cell.angle_alpha   90.00
_cell.angle_beta   90.00
_cell.angle_gamma   90.00
#
_symmetry.space_group_name_H-M   'P 1'
#
loop_
_entity.id
_entity.type
_entity.pdbx_description
1 polymer ?
#
loop_
_entity_poly.entity_id
_entity_poly.type
_entity_poly.pdbx_seq_one_letter_code
_entity_poly.pdbx_strand_id
1 'polypeptide(L)'
;MSVKLSSYVWDGCASAGLKITSVAIMARLADFSNDDGVCWPSVPTIARQIGAGESTVRTAIKDLEKDGWLSREKRRKGNRNASNIYQLNVDKLASAAMAALSQPAESDPSNSAPSKPDASNSVASKSDPSKSSKNNRFDPSESGGDPSVTSIHDPSVTNSSSQNSNESSDQSKIDFLNRYPEAVIYSANFKKWGTEKDLECAQWLFERKQWLFQERGIGKPDKPNFTEWANTVRLMREIDGRSHKEICQLYKRITLDDFWHSVILCPSKLREQWEKVIVKFASGQKVSVDPVERDNAYTRIIGSRLTPKNRIEEIAAELAGKQGVRNMSDFVGRKAWVGIWQQAAELAAKEVTA
;
A
#
# COMPACT_ATOMS: atom_id res chain seq x y z
N MET A 1 -7.40 12.14 1.24
CA MET A 1 -7.15 11.39 2.49
C MET A 1 -6.37 12.30 3.40
N SER A 2 -7.07 12.97 4.32
CA SER A 2 -6.44 13.89 5.27
C SER A 2 -5.96 13.11 6.49
N VAL A 3 -4.65 12.92 6.61
CA VAL A 3 -4.02 12.22 7.76
C VAL A 3 -4.30 12.95 9.07
N LYS A 4 -4.55 14.27 9.01
CA LYS A 4 -4.86 15.11 10.18
C LYS A 4 -6.25 14.79 10.75
N LEU A 5 -7.25 14.60 9.88
CA LEU A 5 -8.62 14.32 10.30
C LEU A 5 -8.74 12.94 10.96
N SER A 6 -8.07 11.92 10.43
CA SER A 6 -8.08 10.58 11.04
C SER A 6 -7.48 10.59 12.45
N SER A 7 -6.44 11.39 12.73
CA SER A 7 -5.88 11.55 14.09
C SER A 7 -6.89 12.22 15.03
N TYR A 8 -7.47 13.35 14.62
CA TYR A 8 -8.43 14.08 15.46
C TYR A 8 -9.68 13.27 15.79
N VAL A 9 -10.08 12.36 14.91
CA VAL A 9 -11.21 11.46 15.18
C VAL A 9 -10.89 10.48 16.30
N TRP A 10 -9.70 9.86 16.31
CA TRP A 10 -9.34 8.95 17.38
C TRP A 10 -9.21 9.67 18.72
N ASP A 11 -8.52 10.81 18.74
CA ASP A 11 -8.27 11.58 19.97
C ASP A 11 -9.53 12.29 20.50
N GLY A 12 -10.34 12.84 19.60
CA GLY A 12 -11.55 13.59 19.94
C GLY A 12 -12.79 12.72 20.19
N CYS A 13 -12.95 11.59 19.48
CA CYS A 13 -14.13 10.74 19.66
C CYS A 13 -13.98 9.75 20.81
N ALA A 14 -12.75 9.28 21.12
CA ALA A 14 -12.51 8.43 22.28
C ALA A 14 -12.72 9.18 23.60
N SER A 15 -12.28 10.45 23.67
CA SER A 15 -12.47 11.32 24.83
C SER A 15 -13.92 11.78 25.02
N ALA A 16 -14.71 11.84 23.95
CA ALA A 16 -16.13 12.22 23.99
C ALA A 16 -17.10 11.09 24.40
N GLY A 17 -16.60 9.89 24.74
CA GLY A 17 -17.44 8.77 25.18
C GLY A 17 -18.36 8.18 24.09
N LEU A 18 -18.00 8.35 22.81
CA LEU A 18 -18.78 7.80 21.70
C LEU A 18 -18.69 6.27 21.65
N LYS A 19 -19.79 5.62 21.24
CA LYS A 19 -19.79 4.17 20.99
C LYS A 19 -18.73 3.82 19.94
N ILE A 20 -18.04 2.69 20.12
CA ILE A 20 -16.97 2.23 19.22
C ILE A 20 -17.40 2.18 17.75
N THR A 21 -18.66 1.83 17.47
CA THR A 21 -19.22 1.82 16.12
C THR A 21 -19.29 3.22 15.52
N SER A 22 -19.63 4.24 16.31
CA SER A 22 -19.66 5.64 15.88
C SER A 22 -18.24 6.17 15.63
N VAL A 23 -17.27 5.80 16.47
CA VAL A 23 -15.84 6.12 16.27
C VAL A 23 -15.32 5.48 14.98
N ALA A 24 -15.62 4.21 14.75
CA ALA A 24 -15.22 3.49 13.54
C ALA A 24 -15.84 4.09 12.27
N ILE A 25 -17.12 4.48 12.31
CA ILE A 25 -17.77 5.19 11.20
C ILE A 25 -17.09 6.53 10.96
N MET A 26 -16.84 7.31 12.01
CA MET A 26 -16.19 8.61 11.90
C MET A 26 -14.78 8.51 11.31
N ALA A 27 -13.98 7.54 11.80
CA ALA A 27 -12.64 7.31 11.31
C ALA A 27 -12.69 6.96 9.83
N ARG A 28 -13.70 6.18 9.44
CA ARG A 28 -13.83 5.78 8.06
C ARG A 28 -14.31 6.89 7.15
N LEU A 29 -15.19 7.78 7.62
CA LEU A 29 -15.55 9.01 6.92
C LEU A 29 -14.33 9.93 6.76
N ALA A 30 -13.48 10.04 7.77
CA ALA A 30 -12.26 10.84 7.72
C ALA A 30 -11.26 10.34 6.66
N ASP A 31 -11.10 9.02 6.51
CA ASP A 31 -10.23 8.45 5.48
C ASP A 31 -10.68 8.81 4.05
N PHE A 32 -12.00 8.91 3.83
CA PHE A 32 -12.60 9.33 2.56
C PHE A 32 -12.74 10.84 2.40
N SER A 33 -12.44 11.61 3.45
CA SER A 33 -12.61 13.07 3.41
C SER A 33 -11.49 13.77 2.65
N ASN A 34 -11.87 14.86 1.97
CA ASN A 34 -10.93 15.87 1.48
C ASN A 34 -10.45 16.76 2.65
N ASP A 35 -9.57 17.71 2.37
CA ASP A 35 -9.01 18.58 3.41
C ASP A 35 -10.07 19.47 4.08
N ASP A 36 -11.22 19.68 3.41
CA ASP A 36 -12.38 20.38 3.96
C ASP A 36 -13.30 19.50 4.82
N GLY A 37 -13.01 18.20 4.98
CA GLY A 37 -13.84 17.28 5.77
C GLY A 37 -15.08 16.74 5.05
N VAL A 38 -15.21 16.93 3.73
CA VAL A 38 -16.31 16.46 2.89
C VAL A 38 -16.03 15.04 2.38
N CYS A 39 -17.01 14.14 2.47
CA CYS A 39 -16.94 12.80 1.88
C CYS A 39 -18.32 12.31 1.38
N TRP A 40 -18.34 11.29 0.51
CA TRP A 40 -19.60 10.74 -0.07
C TRP A 40 -19.66 9.20 -0.18
N PRO A 41 -19.20 8.43 0.83
CA PRO A 41 -19.35 6.98 0.80
C PRO A 41 -20.83 6.55 0.89
N SER A 42 -21.17 5.43 0.25
CA SER A 42 -22.51 4.86 0.38
C SER A 42 -22.67 4.14 1.73
N VAL A 43 -23.89 4.11 2.30
CA VAL A 43 -24.17 3.36 3.54
C VAL A 43 -23.77 1.87 3.43
N PRO A 44 -24.06 1.16 2.31
CA PRO A 44 -23.57 -0.20 2.11
C PRO A 44 -22.03 -0.32 2.11
N THR A 45 -21.33 0.68 1.59
CA THR A 45 -19.85 0.71 1.61
C THR A 45 -19.32 0.83 3.04
N ILE A 46 -19.89 1.74 3.84
CA ILE A 46 -19.51 1.93 5.24
C ILE A 46 -19.75 0.63 6.02
N ALA A 47 -20.97 0.07 5.90
CA ALA A 47 -21.38 -1.17 6.56
C ALA A 47 -20.40 -2.33 6.30
N ARG A 48 -20.04 -2.54 5.03
CA ARG A 48 -19.11 -3.59 4.61
C ARG A 48 -17.71 -3.42 5.21
N GLN A 49 -17.22 -2.18 5.29
CA GLN A 49 -15.87 -1.91 5.75
C GLN A 49 -15.72 -1.97 7.27
N ILE A 50 -16.77 -1.59 8.01
CA ILE A 50 -16.74 -1.64 9.48
C ILE A 50 -17.29 -2.96 10.05
N GLY A 51 -17.84 -3.84 9.20
CA GLY A 51 -18.44 -5.11 9.62
C GLY A 51 -19.74 -4.95 10.42
N ALA A 52 -20.48 -3.85 10.25
CA ALA A 52 -21.76 -3.60 10.93
C ALA A 52 -22.93 -3.62 9.95
N GLY A 53 -24.12 -3.99 10.44
CA GLY A 53 -25.35 -3.94 9.64
C GLY A 53 -25.69 -2.53 9.19
N GLU A 54 -26.29 -2.38 8.00
CA GLU A 54 -26.66 -1.06 7.46
C GLU A 54 -27.61 -0.28 8.38
N SER A 55 -28.50 -0.97 9.09
CA SER A 55 -29.39 -0.35 10.09
C SER A 55 -28.60 0.28 11.22
N THR A 56 -27.56 -0.41 11.72
CA THR A 56 -26.66 0.12 12.76
C THR A 56 -25.90 1.33 12.26
N VAL A 57 -25.42 1.31 11.01
CA VAL A 57 -24.74 2.45 10.38
C VAL A 57 -25.69 3.65 10.28
N ARG A 58 -26.93 3.45 9.82
CA ARG A 58 -27.92 4.53 9.71
C ARG A 58 -28.25 5.16 11.07
N THR A 59 -28.40 4.33 12.11
CA THR A 59 -28.66 4.81 13.48
C THR A 59 -27.47 5.58 14.02
N ALA A 60 -26.26 5.05 13.90
CA ALA A 60 -25.06 5.72 14.38
C ALA A 60 -24.80 7.05 13.66
N ILE A 61 -25.03 7.13 12.34
CA ILE A 61 -24.95 8.39 11.59
C ILE A 61 -25.99 9.41 12.11
N LYS A 62 -27.21 8.96 12.42
CA LYS A 62 -28.26 9.83 12.96
C LYS A 62 -27.89 10.36 14.35
N ASP A 63 -27.29 9.52 15.20
CA ASP A 63 -26.80 9.91 16.52
C ASP A 63 -25.65 10.91 16.40
N LEU A 64 -24.69 10.66 15.50
CA LEU A 64 -23.58 11.58 15.21
C LEU A 64 -24.04 12.93 14.64
N GLU A 65 -25.10 12.93 13.82
CA GLU A 65 -25.74 14.14 13.29
C GLU A 65 -26.45 14.93 14.41
N LYS A 66 -27.18 14.22 15.28
CA LYS A 66 -27.85 14.81 16.45
C LYS A 66 -26.84 15.45 17.41
N ASP A 67 -25.71 14.79 17.62
CA ASP A 67 -24.64 15.25 18.49
C ASP A 67 -23.74 16.29 17.78
N GLY A 68 -24.00 16.64 16.51
CA GLY A 68 -23.31 17.71 15.78
C GLY A 68 -21.88 17.40 15.37
N TRP A 69 -21.49 16.12 15.32
CA TRP A 69 -20.17 15.69 14.86
C TRP A 69 -20.04 15.69 13.33
N LEU A 70 -21.14 15.47 12.64
CA LEU A 70 -21.22 15.51 11.18
C LEU A 70 -22.55 16.13 10.75
N SER A 71 -22.59 16.60 9.51
CA SER A 71 -23.84 16.94 8.82
C SER A 71 -24.00 16.08 7.58
N ARG A 72 -25.24 15.78 7.20
CA ARG A 72 -25.56 14.93 6.06
C ARG A 72 -26.43 15.69 5.06
N GLU A 73 -25.94 15.82 3.84
CA GLU A 73 -26.73 16.35 2.73
C GLU A 73 -27.23 15.20 1.84
N LYS A 74 -28.56 15.11 1.70
CA LYS A 74 -29.18 14.11 0.83
C LYS A 74 -29.16 14.62 -0.60
N ARG A 75 -28.32 14.03 -1.45
CA ARG A 75 -28.39 14.29 -2.89
C ARG A 75 -29.50 13.46 -3.53
N ARG A 76 -30.40 14.12 -4.24
CA ARG A 76 -31.38 13.46 -5.12
C ARG A 76 -31.06 13.80 -6.57
N LYS A 77 -30.87 12.79 -7.42
CA LYS A 77 -30.71 12.97 -8.87
C LYS A 77 -31.94 12.37 -9.56
N GLY A 78 -32.98 13.19 -9.76
CA GLY A 78 -34.27 12.75 -10.30
C GLY A 78 -34.99 11.75 -9.40
N ASN A 79 -35.40 10.60 -9.95
CA ASN A 79 -36.07 9.52 -9.20
C ASN A 79 -35.09 8.51 -8.55
N ARG A 80 -33.78 8.70 -8.68
CA ARG A 80 -32.76 7.83 -8.08
C ARG A 80 -32.12 8.55 -6.88
N ASN A 81 -32.05 7.84 -5.75
CA ASN A 81 -31.30 8.30 -4.58
C ASN A 81 -29.81 8.33 -4.95
N ALA A 82 -29.18 9.49 -4.94
CA ALA A 82 -27.72 9.58 -5.06
C ALA A 82 -27.10 9.36 -3.67
N SER A 83 -25.82 8.97 -3.62
CA SER A 83 -25.12 8.83 -2.33
C SER A 83 -25.15 10.14 -1.56
N ASN A 84 -25.34 10.06 -0.24
CA ASN A 84 -25.32 11.23 0.63
C ASN A 84 -23.92 11.88 0.65
N ILE A 85 -23.87 13.19 0.87
CA ILE A 85 -22.65 13.88 1.31
C ILE A 85 -22.64 13.86 2.83
N TYR A 86 -21.49 13.56 3.41
CA TYR A 86 -21.22 13.78 4.82
C TYR A 86 -20.13 14.84 4.94
N GLN A 87 -20.39 15.83 5.79
CA GLN A 87 -19.45 16.88 6.13
C GLN A 87 -19.08 16.73 7.61
N LEU A 88 -17.81 16.47 7.88
CA LEU A 88 -17.29 16.38 9.24
C LEU A 88 -17.17 17.77 9.85
N ASN A 89 -17.51 17.88 11.13
CA ASN A 89 -17.31 19.12 11.89
C ASN A 89 -15.88 19.15 12.42
N VAL A 90 -14.97 19.69 11.61
CA VAL A 90 -13.53 19.73 11.89
C VAL A 90 -13.23 20.56 13.14
N ASP A 91 -13.93 21.68 13.34
CA ASP A 91 -13.72 22.56 14.49
C ASP A 91 -14.09 21.88 15.80
N LYS A 92 -15.20 21.12 15.80
CA LYS A 92 -15.62 20.34 16.96
C LYS A 92 -14.67 19.17 17.25
N LEU A 93 -14.19 18.48 16.21
CA LEU A 93 -13.22 17.40 16.34
C LEU A 93 -11.87 17.90 16.89
N ALA A 94 -11.37 19.03 16.36
CA ALA A 94 -10.14 19.65 16.82
C ALA A 94 -10.27 20.17 18.26
N SER A 95 -11.41 20.79 18.60
CA SER A 95 -11.69 21.25 19.97
C SER A 95 -11.75 20.09 20.97
N ALA A 96 -12.40 18.98 20.61
CA ALA A 96 -12.46 17.79 21.45
C ALA A 96 -11.08 17.14 21.63
N ALA A 97 -10.29 17.06 20.57
CA ALA A 97 -8.91 16.54 20.64
C ALA A 97 -8.00 17.44 21.50
N MET A 98 -8.08 18.77 21.34
CA MET A 98 -7.31 19.72 22.16
C MET A 98 -7.73 19.71 23.63
N ALA A 99 -9.03 19.52 23.92
CA ALA A 99 -9.51 19.34 25.28
C ALA A 99 -8.98 18.05 25.92
N ALA A 100 -8.84 16.97 25.15
CA ALA A 100 -8.25 15.72 25.62
C ALA A 100 -6.74 15.84 25.92
N LEU A 101 -6.01 16.69 25.16
CA LEU A 101 -4.58 16.97 25.36
C LEU A 101 -4.29 17.92 26.53
N SER A 102 -5.28 18.70 26.98
CA SER A 102 -5.11 19.73 28.02
C SER A 102 -5.42 19.25 29.43
N GLN A 103 -5.69 17.95 29.64
CA GLN A 103 -5.81 17.38 30.98
C GLN A 103 -4.42 17.00 31.52
N PRO A 104 -3.93 17.60 32.63
CA PRO A 104 -2.70 17.18 33.27
C PRO A 104 -2.90 15.81 33.92
N ALA A 105 -1.89 14.94 33.76
CA ALA A 105 -1.70 13.77 34.58
C ALA A 105 -1.37 14.18 36.02
N GLU A 106 -2.30 13.97 36.93
CA GLU A 106 -2.13 13.92 38.39
C GLU A 106 -3.17 12.89 38.86
N SER A 107 -2.95 11.89 39.71
CA SER A 107 -1.81 11.50 40.52
C SER A 107 -2.27 10.23 41.27
N ASP A 108 -1.47 9.18 41.20
CA ASP A 108 -1.53 8.02 42.10
C ASP A 108 -1.29 8.47 43.55
N PRO A 109 -2.07 8.06 44.56
CA PRO A 109 -1.61 8.01 45.93
C PRO A 109 -1.50 6.56 46.40
N SER A 110 -0.27 6.09 46.51
CA SER A 110 0.08 4.81 47.10
C SER A 110 0.14 4.89 48.64
N ASN A 111 -0.35 3.80 49.26
CA ASN A 111 0.03 3.19 50.54
C ASN A 111 -0.75 3.47 51.83
N SER A 112 -1.43 2.43 52.35
CA SER A 112 -0.94 1.59 53.48
C SER A 112 -1.97 0.50 53.84
N ALA A 113 -1.76 -0.77 53.44
CA ALA A 113 -1.24 -1.89 54.26
C ALA A 113 -2.37 -2.79 54.85
N PRO A 114 -2.09 -3.96 55.48
CA PRO A 114 -2.08 -5.27 54.81
C PRO A 114 -3.03 -6.30 55.46
N SER A 115 -3.51 -7.31 54.71
CA SER A 115 -3.92 -8.60 55.28
C SER A 115 -3.92 -9.73 54.24
N LYS A 116 -3.56 -10.90 54.75
CA LYS A 116 -3.07 -12.13 54.11
C LYS A 116 -4.19 -13.01 53.48
N PRO A 117 -3.81 -14.10 52.79
CA PRO A 117 -4.64 -14.79 51.79
C PRO A 117 -5.44 -15.94 52.40
N ASP A 118 -6.48 -16.38 51.70
CA ASP A 118 -6.99 -17.72 51.90
C ASP A 118 -7.35 -18.42 50.59
N ALA A 119 -6.97 -19.68 50.56
CA ALA A 119 -7.15 -20.62 49.47
C ALA A 119 -8.56 -21.23 49.51
N SER A 120 -9.12 -21.59 48.35
CA SER A 120 -9.71 -22.91 48.13
C SER A 120 -10.38 -23.05 46.77
N ASN A 121 -9.82 -23.98 45.99
CA ASN A 121 -10.49 -25.08 45.28
C ASN A 121 -12.01 -25.03 45.07
N SER A 122 -12.43 -25.21 43.81
CA SER A 122 -13.33 -26.32 43.39
C SER A 122 -13.54 -26.23 41.86
N VAL A 123 -12.99 -27.15 41.09
CA VAL A 123 -13.63 -28.40 40.60
C VAL A 123 -14.51 -28.18 39.37
N ALA A 124 -14.18 -29.00 38.37
CA ALA A 124 -14.81 -29.15 37.07
C ALA A 124 -16.32 -29.42 37.12
N SER A 125 -17.01 -29.06 36.04
CA SER A 125 -18.12 -29.86 35.54
C SER A 125 -18.24 -29.70 34.02
N LYS A 126 -18.07 -30.84 33.34
CA LYS A 126 -18.50 -31.09 31.97
C LYS A 126 -20.03 -31.13 31.94
N SER A 127 -20.65 -30.61 30.88
CA SER A 127 -21.96 -31.10 30.42
C SER A 127 -22.19 -30.70 28.95
N ASP A 128 -22.08 -31.68 28.06
CA ASP A 128 -23.02 -31.89 26.94
C ASP A 128 -24.11 -32.86 27.47
N PRO A 129 -25.33 -33.05 26.88
CA PRO A 129 -25.65 -32.90 25.45
C PRO A 129 -27.10 -32.47 25.04
N SER A 130 -27.27 -32.29 23.72
CA SER A 130 -28.41 -32.72 22.84
C SER A 130 -29.66 -31.85 22.55
N LYS A 131 -29.76 -31.51 21.24
CA LYS A 131 -30.87 -31.68 20.25
C LYS A 131 -32.30 -31.21 20.56
N SER A 132 -32.80 -30.29 19.71
CA SER A 132 -33.97 -30.48 18.80
C SER A 132 -34.09 -29.25 17.85
N SER A 133 -33.94 -29.38 16.53
CA SER A 133 -34.93 -29.74 15.48
C SER A 133 -35.94 -28.64 15.10
N LYS A 134 -35.70 -27.95 13.96
CA LYS A 134 -36.63 -27.85 12.80
C LYS A 134 -36.10 -26.95 11.66
N ASN A 135 -35.75 -27.63 10.56
CA ASN A 135 -36.04 -27.39 9.13
C ASN A 135 -36.18 -25.95 8.58
N ASN A 136 -35.40 -25.66 7.53
CA ASN A 136 -35.98 -25.50 6.18
C ASN A 136 -34.95 -25.76 5.06
N ARG A 137 -35.42 -26.58 4.12
CA ARG A 137 -34.84 -27.10 2.88
C ARG A 137 -34.96 -26.06 1.76
N PHE A 138 -33.94 -25.93 0.90
CA PHE A 138 -34.08 -25.56 -0.52
C PHE A 138 -32.86 -26.05 -1.30
N ASP A 139 -33.08 -26.96 -2.26
CA ASP A 139 -32.15 -27.30 -3.36
C ASP A 139 -32.12 -26.18 -4.40
N PRO A 140 -31.05 -26.06 -5.23
CA PRO A 140 -31.18 -26.61 -6.59
C PRO A 140 -29.90 -27.21 -7.21
N SER A 141 -30.13 -28.38 -7.82
CA SER A 141 -29.70 -28.88 -9.14
C SER A 141 -28.24 -28.86 -9.59
N GLU A 142 -27.73 -30.09 -9.65
CA GLU A 142 -26.77 -30.68 -10.58
C GLU A 142 -26.96 -30.24 -12.05
N SER A 143 -25.91 -29.72 -12.69
CA SER A 143 -25.70 -29.85 -14.14
C SER A 143 -24.23 -29.55 -14.45
N GLY A 144 -23.53 -30.55 -14.97
CA GLY A 144 -22.08 -30.54 -15.19
C GLY A 144 -21.62 -29.78 -16.44
N GLY A 145 -20.30 -29.83 -16.63
CA GLY A 145 -19.66 -29.46 -17.89
C GLY A 145 -18.45 -28.54 -17.73
N ASP A 146 -17.29 -29.15 -17.51
CA ASP A 146 -16.00 -28.62 -18.00
C ASP A 146 -16.14 -28.38 -19.53
N PRO A 147 -15.52 -27.34 -20.12
CA PRO A 147 -14.20 -27.64 -20.68
C PRO A 147 -13.19 -26.49 -20.64
N SER A 148 -11.95 -26.91 -20.41
CA SER A 148 -10.73 -26.29 -20.93
C SER A 148 -10.73 -26.32 -22.47
N VAL A 149 -10.66 -25.16 -23.15
CA VAL A 149 -10.12 -25.06 -24.53
C VAL A 149 -9.45 -23.70 -24.73
N THR A 150 -8.13 -23.72 -24.88
CA THR A 150 -7.36 -22.73 -25.65
C THR A 150 -7.66 -22.94 -27.13
N SER A 151 -8.32 -21.98 -27.79
CA SER A 151 -8.43 -21.97 -29.25
C SER A 151 -7.86 -20.66 -29.78
N ILE A 152 -6.70 -20.80 -30.41
CA ILE A 152 -6.15 -19.87 -31.38
C ILE A 152 -6.96 -20.09 -32.66
N HIS A 153 -7.56 -19.04 -33.23
CA HIS A 153 -8.06 -19.12 -34.61
C HIS A 153 -7.72 -17.86 -35.40
N ASP A 154 -6.97 -18.10 -36.48
CA ASP A 154 -6.81 -17.26 -37.67
C ASP A 154 -8.12 -17.21 -38.49
N PRO A 155 -8.31 -16.19 -39.36
CA PRO A 155 -9.62 -15.80 -39.89
C PRO A 155 -9.99 -16.58 -41.16
N SER A 156 -11.26 -16.98 -41.27
CA SER A 156 -11.87 -17.23 -42.57
C SER A 156 -13.26 -16.62 -42.64
N VAL A 157 -13.43 -15.82 -43.68
CA VAL A 157 -14.64 -15.07 -44.04
C VAL A 157 -15.69 -16.05 -44.56
N THR A 158 -16.90 -16.03 -44.00
CA THR A 158 -18.12 -16.45 -44.70
C THR A 158 -19.30 -15.55 -44.31
N ASN A 159 -19.82 -14.85 -45.32
CA ASN A 159 -21.04 -14.05 -45.27
C ASN A 159 -22.26 -14.94 -45.02
N SER A 160 -23.12 -14.57 -44.06
CA SER A 160 -24.56 -14.85 -44.14
C SER A 160 -25.36 -13.86 -43.30
N SER A 161 -26.36 -13.29 -43.96
CA SER A 161 -27.23 -12.22 -43.50
C SER A 161 -28.18 -12.63 -42.38
N SER A 162 -28.38 -11.75 -41.41
CA SER A 162 -29.74 -11.38 -41.01
C SER A 162 -29.73 -9.99 -40.38
N GLN A 163 -30.55 -9.11 -40.96
CA GLN A 163 -30.74 -7.73 -40.54
C GLN A 163 -31.74 -7.66 -39.38
N ASN A 164 -31.35 -6.91 -38.33
CA ASN A 164 -32.15 -5.95 -37.55
C ASN A 164 -32.05 -6.13 -36.02
N SER A 165 -30.99 -5.55 -35.46
CA SER A 165 -30.88 -5.00 -34.09
C SER A 165 -29.63 -4.12 -34.05
N ASN A 166 -29.76 -2.90 -34.58
CA ASN A 166 -28.65 -2.10 -35.12
C ASN A 166 -27.98 -1.17 -34.09
N GLU A 167 -27.46 -1.71 -33.01
CA GLU A 167 -26.26 -1.19 -32.33
C GLU A 167 -25.49 -2.41 -31.81
N SER A 168 -24.91 -3.14 -32.75
CA SER A 168 -24.27 -4.44 -32.51
C SER A 168 -22.98 -4.27 -31.73
N SER A 169 -22.81 -5.06 -30.67
CA SER A 169 -21.56 -5.22 -29.92
C SER A 169 -20.33 -5.41 -30.84
N ASP A 170 -20.54 -5.93 -32.05
CA ASP A 170 -19.49 -6.18 -33.03
C ASP A 170 -18.90 -4.91 -33.63
N GLN A 171 -19.71 -3.85 -33.83
CA GLN A 171 -19.20 -2.59 -34.38
C GLN A 171 -18.23 -1.93 -33.39
N SER A 172 -18.59 -1.92 -32.10
CA SER A 172 -17.74 -1.35 -31.05
C SER A 172 -16.38 -2.05 -30.93
N LYS A 173 -16.37 -3.37 -31.18
CA LYS A 173 -15.15 -4.19 -31.19
C LYS A 173 -14.29 -3.91 -32.42
N ILE A 174 -14.91 -3.83 -33.60
CA ILE A 174 -14.22 -3.51 -34.86
C ILE A 174 -13.58 -2.12 -34.77
N ASP A 175 -14.34 -1.11 -34.32
CA ASP A 175 -13.84 0.26 -34.15
C ASP A 175 -12.67 0.34 -33.17
N PHE A 176 -12.71 -0.47 -32.10
CA PHE A 176 -11.62 -0.57 -31.13
C PHE A 176 -10.36 -1.19 -31.76
N LEU A 177 -10.49 -2.32 -32.46
CA LEU A 177 -9.35 -3.01 -33.09
C LEU A 177 -8.73 -2.18 -34.21
N ASN A 178 -9.53 -1.39 -34.92
CA ASN A 178 -9.02 -0.44 -35.91
C ASN A 178 -8.23 0.72 -35.27
N ARG A 179 -8.62 1.13 -34.05
CA ARG A 179 -7.92 2.19 -33.31
C ARG A 179 -6.64 1.70 -32.64
N TYR A 180 -6.62 0.45 -32.20
CA TYR A 180 -5.51 -0.18 -31.48
C TYR A 180 -5.22 -1.57 -32.06
N PRO A 181 -4.68 -1.64 -33.29
CA PRO A 181 -4.39 -2.92 -33.96
C PRO A 181 -3.38 -3.80 -33.19
N GLU A 182 -2.52 -3.19 -32.38
CA GLU A 182 -1.53 -3.85 -31.54
C GLU A 182 -2.09 -4.41 -30.22
N ALA A 183 -3.38 -4.21 -29.92
CA ALA A 183 -4.00 -4.63 -28.68
C ALA A 183 -4.22 -6.15 -28.63
N VAL A 184 -3.32 -6.87 -27.96
CA VAL A 184 -3.41 -8.33 -27.79
C VAL A 184 -4.31 -8.72 -26.61
N ILE A 185 -4.39 -7.87 -25.59
CA ILE A 185 -5.28 -8.09 -24.43
C ILE A 185 -6.13 -6.85 -24.19
N TYR A 186 -7.43 -7.04 -24.00
CA TYR A 186 -8.37 -5.95 -23.75
C TYR A 186 -9.55 -6.39 -22.88
N SER A 187 -10.18 -5.44 -22.21
CA SER A 187 -11.35 -5.66 -21.35
C SER A 187 -12.62 -5.81 -22.19
N ALA A 188 -13.64 -6.50 -21.67
CA ALA A 188 -14.92 -6.68 -22.36
C ALA A 188 -15.63 -5.37 -22.78
N ASN A 189 -15.34 -4.25 -22.11
CA ASN A 189 -15.87 -2.93 -22.46
C ASN A 189 -14.90 -2.08 -23.31
N PHE A 190 -13.80 -2.66 -23.79
CA PHE A 190 -12.79 -2.03 -24.65
C PHE A 190 -12.12 -0.75 -24.09
N LYS A 191 -12.21 -0.52 -22.77
CA LYS A 191 -11.60 0.65 -22.12
C LYS A 191 -10.16 0.44 -21.67
N LYS A 192 -9.79 -0.81 -21.37
CA LYS A 192 -8.44 -1.19 -20.93
C LYS A 192 -7.86 -2.17 -21.91
N TRP A 193 -6.61 -1.94 -22.30
CA TRP A 193 -5.92 -2.79 -23.25
C TRP A 193 -4.41 -2.65 -23.12
N GLY A 194 -3.67 -3.64 -23.64
CA GLY A 194 -2.22 -3.61 -23.72
C GLY A 194 -1.70 -4.36 -24.96
N THR A 195 -0.49 -4.02 -25.37
CA THR A 195 0.24 -4.74 -26.41
C THR A 195 0.75 -6.09 -25.91
N GLU A 196 1.27 -6.92 -26.81
CA GLU A 196 1.98 -8.15 -26.47
C GLU A 196 3.10 -7.90 -25.44
N LYS A 197 3.97 -6.91 -25.69
CA LYS A 197 5.08 -6.56 -24.78
C LYS A 197 4.59 -6.03 -23.42
N ASP A 198 3.46 -5.31 -23.40
CA ASP A 198 2.86 -4.86 -22.14
C ASP A 198 2.32 -6.05 -21.33
N LEU A 199 1.77 -7.06 -22.00
CA LEU A 199 1.32 -8.31 -21.39
C LEU A 199 2.50 -9.15 -20.88
N GLU A 200 3.56 -9.32 -21.67
CA GLU A 200 4.79 -10.01 -21.25
C GLU A 200 5.39 -9.37 -20.00
N CYS A 201 5.49 -8.03 -19.98
CA CYS A 201 5.96 -7.31 -18.81
C CYS A 201 5.03 -7.53 -17.60
N ALA A 202 3.72 -7.48 -17.78
CA ALA A 202 2.77 -7.76 -16.71
C ALA A 202 2.88 -9.20 -16.15
N GLN A 203 3.09 -10.19 -17.03
CA GLN A 203 3.34 -11.58 -16.64
C GLN A 203 4.64 -11.70 -15.85
N TRP A 204 5.72 -11.10 -16.33
CA TRP A 204 7.00 -11.09 -15.64
C TRP A 204 6.90 -10.47 -14.23
N LEU A 205 6.17 -9.35 -14.08
CA LEU A 205 5.93 -8.74 -12.77
C LEU A 205 5.17 -9.69 -11.83
N PHE A 206 4.24 -10.49 -12.37
CA PHE A 206 3.49 -11.46 -11.58
C PHE A 206 4.34 -12.67 -11.19
N GLU A 207 5.13 -13.22 -12.11
CA GLU A 207 6.09 -14.28 -11.82
C GLU A 207 7.07 -13.85 -10.71
N ARG A 208 7.54 -12.60 -10.77
CA ARG A 208 8.42 -12.05 -9.73
C ARG A 208 7.71 -11.96 -8.37
N LYS A 209 6.42 -11.62 -8.36
CA LYS A 209 5.59 -11.64 -7.14
C LYS A 209 5.38 -13.06 -6.61
N GLN A 210 5.10 -14.02 -7.49
CA GLN A 210 4.97 -15.44 -7.12
C GLN A 210 6.25 -15.96 -6.47
N TRP A 211 7.40 -15.66 -7.06
CA TRP A 211 8.71 -16.00 -6.50
C TRP A 211 8.86 -15.44 -5.07
N LEU A 212 8.55 -14.16 -4.85
CA LEU A 212 8.67 -13.53 -3.54
C LEU A 212 7.76 -14.19 -2.48
N PHE A 213 6.53 -14.52 -2.87
CA PHE A 213 5.57 -15.18 -1.99
C PHE A 213 6.02 -16.59 -1.61
N GLN A 214 6.62 -17.31 -2.55
CA GLN A 214 7.20 -18.63 -2.30
C GLN A 214 8.43 -18.54 -1.38
N GLU A 215 9.32 -17.57 -1.62
CA GLU A 215 10.52 -17.33 -0.79
C GLU A 215 10.16 -17.01 0.67
N ARG A 216 9.06 -16.27 0.90
CA ARG A 216 8.56 -15.93 2.24
C ARG A 216 7.65 -17.00 2.85
N GLY A 217 7.40 -18.12 2.16
CA GLY A 217 6.55 -19.21 2.66
C GLY A 217 5.07 -18.87 2.79
N ILE A 218 4.58 -17.83 2.10
CA ILE A 218 3.20 -17.31 2.22
C ILE A 218 2.21 -18.09 1.31
N GLY A 219 2.71 -18.95 0.42
CA GLY A 219 1.90 -19.71 -0.56
C GLY A 219 1.77 -18.99 -1.89
N LYS A 220 0.97 -19.52 -2.84
CA LYS A 220 0.83 -18.92 -4.18
C LYS A 220 -0.12 -17.71 -4.14
N PRO A 221 0.26 -16.55 -4.71
CA PRO A 221 -0.64 -15.41 -4.81
C PRO A 221 -1.73 -15.67 -5.87
N ASP A 222 -2.89 -15.06 -5.65
CA ASP A 222 -4.01 -15.11 -6.60
C ASP A 222 -3.62 -14.53 -7.97
N LYS A 223 -4.20 -15.13 -9.03
CA LYS A 223 -3.99 -14.70 -10.41
C LYS A 223 -4.54 -13.27 -10.60
N PRO A 224 -3.72 -12.32 -11.07
CA PRO A 224 -4.16 -10.95 -11.25
C PRO A 224 -5.03 -10.81 -12.50
N ASN A 225 -5.73 -9.69 -12.59
CA ASN A 225 -6.33 -9.26 -13.84
C ASN A 225 -5.23 -8.74 -14.79
N PHE A 226 -4.75 -9.63 -15.67
CA PHE A 226 -3.69 -9.30 -16.63
C PHE A 226 -4.08 -8.18 -17.59
N THR A 227 -5.36 -8.02 -17.92
CA THR A 227 -5.83 -6.90 -18.73
C THR A 227 -5.58 -5.55 -18.04
N GLU A 228 -5.82 -5.46 -16.73
CA GLU A 228 -5.55 -4.24 -15.97
C GLU A 228 -4.06 -3.99 -15.78
N TRP A 229 -3.30 -5.05 -15.55
CA TRP A 229 -1.85 -4.97 -15.39
C TRP A 229 -1.18 -4.53 -16.68
N ALA A 230 -1.46 -5.18 -17.80
CA ALA A 230 -0.95 -4.81 -19.12
C ALA A 230 -1.36 -3.38 -19.50
N ASN A 231 -2.61 -2.99 -19.26
CA ASN A 231 -3.03 -1.61 -19.47
C ASN A 231 -2.25 -0.62 -18.62
N THR A 232 -1.98 -0.95 -17.35
CA THR A 232 -1.17 -0.06 -16.50
C THR A 232 0.26 0.05 -17.01
N VAL A 233 0.88 -1.06 -17.40
CA VAL A 233 2.22 -1.07 -18.00
C VAL A 233 2.25 -0.21 -19.27
N ARG A 234 1.23 -0.32 -20.13
CA ARG A 234 1.07 0.53 -21.30
C ARG A 234 1.01 2.01 -20.92
N LEU A 235 0.21 2.39 -19.92
CA LEU A 235 0.13 3.77 -19.44
C LEU A 235 1.48 4.26 -18.89
N MET A 236 2.23 3.40 -18.20
CA MET A 236 3.58 3.74 -17.74
C MET A 236 4.54 3.99 -18.90
N ARG A 237 4.39 3.28 -20.01
CA ARG A 237 5.20 3.48 -21.21
C ARG A 237 4.81 4.71 -22.01
N GLU A 238 3.53 4.84 -22.33
CA GLU A 238 3.03 5.86 -23.28
C GLU A 238 2.82 7.21 -22.63
N ILE A 239 2.39 7.25 -21.36
CA ILE A 239 2.12 8.49 -20.64
C ILE A 239 3.31 8.88 -19.77
N ASP A 240 3.84 7.93 -18.99
CA ASP A 240 4.90 8.25 -18.03
C ASP A 240 6.32 8.16 -18.65
N GLY A 241 6.44 7.76 -19.91
CA GLY A 241 7.71 7.65 -20.63
C GLY A 241 8.66 6.57 -20.13
N ARG A 242 8.16 5.53 -19.46
CA ARG A 242 8.98 4.47 -18.83
C ARG A 242 9.07 3.25 -19.73
N SER A 243 10.27 2.79 -20.03
CA SER A 243 10.45 1.55 -20.79
C SER A 243 10.06 0.31 -19.97
N HIS A 244 9.66 -0.78 -20.63
CA HIS A 244 9.41 -2.07 -19.97
C HIS A 244 10.60 -2.52 -19.13
N LYS A 245 11.82 -2.26 -19.62
CA LYS A 245 13.07 -2.58 -18.92
C LYS A 245 13.18 -1.84 -17.58
N GLU A 246 12.92 -0.54 -17.56
CA GLU A 246 12.96 0.26 -16.33
C GLU A 246 11.90 -0.19 -15.34
N ILE A 247 10.69 -0.49 -15.83
CA ILE A 247 9.58 -1.00 -15.00
C ILE A 247 9.99 -2.32 -14.33
N CYS A 248 10.49 -3.29 -15.10
CA CYS A 248 10.94 -4.58 -14.57
C CYS A 248 12.12 -4.43 -13.60
N GLN A 249 13.11 -3.59 -13.92
CA GLN A 249 14.28 -3.36 -13.07
C GLN A 249 13.92 -2.71 -11.73
N LEU A 250 13.02 -1.71 -11.74
CA LEU A 250 12.56 -1.07 -10.51
C LEU A 250 11.75 -2.06 -9.67
N TYR A 251 10.85 -2.81 -10.28
CA TYR A 251 10.07 -3.82 -9.57
C TYR A 251 10.94 -4.93 -8.98
N LYS A 252 11.98 -5.38 -9.69
CA LYS A 252 12.97 -6.32 -9.16
C LYS A 252 13.58 -5.80 -7.85
N ARG A 253 14.01 -4.53 -7.82
CA ARG A 253 14.59 -3.90 -6.62
C ARG A 253 13.58 -3.79 -5.49
N ILE A 254 12.35 -3.38 -5.79
CA ILE A 254 11.24 -3.34 -4.82
C ILE A 254 11.02 -4.70 -4.16
N THR A 255 11.00 -5.79 -4.95
CA THR A 255 10.74 -7.13 -4.38
C THR A 255 11.83 -7.62 -3.43
N LEU A 256 13.03 -7.02 -3.47
CA LEU A 256 14.14 -7.34 -2.56
C LEU A 256 14.18 -6.41 -1.34
N ASP A 257 13.38 -5.35 -1.33
CA ASP A 257 13.37 -4.37 -0.25
C ASP A 257 12.35 -4.76 0.84
N ASP A 258 12.79 -4.76 2.09
CA ASP A 258 11.98 -5.22 3.23
C ASP A 258 10.74 -4.37 3.51
N PHE A 259 10.70 -3.13 3.04
CA PHE A 259 9.54 -2.26 3.22
C PHE A 259 8.65 -2.27 1.98
N TRP A 260 9.22 -1.93 0.81
CA TRP A 260 8.45 -1.66 -0.40
C TRP A 260 7.82 -2.90 -1.04
N HIS A 261 8.36 -4.11 -0.81
CA HIS A 261 7.76 -5.34 -1.31
C HIS A 261 6.33 -5.56 -0.76
N SER A 262 6.05 -5.10 0.46
CA SER A 262 4.73 -5.21 1.10
C SER A 262 3.76 -4.15 0.60
N VAL A 263 4.29 -2.97 0.21
CA VAL A 263 3.52 -1.82 -0.25
C VAL A 263 3.14 -1.96 -1.72
N ILE A 264 4.06 -2.44 -2.57
CA ILE A 264 3.89 -2.50 -4.02
C ILE A 264 3.72 -3.95 -4.46
N LEU A 265 2.46 -4.34 -4.67
CA LEU A 265 2.06 -5.70 -5.03
C LEU A 265 1.52 -5.84 -6.46
N CYS A 266 1.43 -4.72 -7.20
CA CYS A 266 0.91 -4.66 -8.56
C CYS A 266 1.43 -3.43 -9.33
N PRO A 267 1.33 -3.42 -10.68
CA PRO A 267 1.82 -2.32 -11.52
C PRO A 267 1.13 -0.98 -11.23
N SER A 268 -0.15 -0.98 -10.84
CA SER A 268 -0.88 0.26 -10.53
C SER A 268 -0.30 0.98 -9.33
N LYS A 269 0.04 0.23 -8.26
CA LYS A 269 0.69 0.80 -7.09
C LYS A 269 2.13 1.21 -7.37
N LEU A 270 2.83 0.44 -8.20
CA LEU A 270 4.16 0.81 -8.70
C LEU A 270 4.13 2.16 -9.42
N ARG A 271 3.16 2.36 -10.33
CA ARG A 271 2.99 3.61 -11.07
C ARG A 271 2.76 4.81 -10.15
N GLU A 272 1.88 4.64 -9.16
CA GLU A 272 1.53 5.69 -8.18
C GLU A 272 2.71 6.09 -7.31
N GLN A 273 3.54 5.12 -6.88
CA GLN A 273 4.65 5.36 -5.95
C GLN A 273 6.00 5.51 -6.67
N TRP A 274 6.02 5.55 -8.00
CA TRP A 274 7.23 5.49 -8.81
C TRP A 274 8.32 6.48 -8.38
N GLU A 275 7.96 7.76 -8.23
CA GLU A 275 8.91 8.82 -7.87
C GLU A 275 9.54 8.59 -6.50
N LYS A 276 8.71 8.24 -5.50
CA LYS A 276 9.17 7.97 -4.13
C LYS A 276 10.12 6.78 -4.09
N VAL A 277 9.80 5.74 -4.84
CA VAL A 277 10.65 4.55 -4.97
C VAL A 277 11.99 4.93 -5.63
N ILE A 278 11.97 5.67 -6.75
CA ILE A 278 13.19 6.11 -7.42
C ILE A 278 14.07 6.92 -6.47
N VAL A 279 13.52 7.89 -5.75
CA VAL A 279 14.26 8.69 -4.76
C VAL A 279 14.89 7.81 -3.69
N LYS A 280 14.13 6.84 -3.16
CA LYS A 280 14.64 5.89 -2.17
C LYS A 280 15.82 5.08 -2.70
N PHE A 281 15.68 4.49 -3.89
CA PHE A 281 16.74 3.65 -4.46
C PHE A 281 17.91 4.44 -5.04
N ALA A 282 17.72 5.72 -5.40
CA ALA A 282 18.81 6.64 -5.73
C ALA A 282 19.62 7.01 -4.49
N SER A 283 18.96 7.26 -3.36
CA SER A 283 19.63 7.51 -2.07
C SER A 283 20.32 6.29 -1.47
N GLY A 284 19.97 5.08 -1.95
CA GLY A 284 20.46 3.80 -1.45
C GLY A 284 21.57 3.17 -2.29
N GLN A 285 22.07 3.85 -3.33
CA GLN A 285 23.21 3.36 -4.12
C GLN A 285 24.50 3.52 -3.29
N LYS A 286 24.68 2.65 -2.28
CA LYS A 286 25.96 2.49 -1.60
C LYS A 286 26.98 2.15 -2.67
N VAL A 287 27.95 3.05 -2.85
CA VAL A 287 29.15 2.76 -3.64
C VAL A 287 29.72 1.45 -3.10
N SER A 288 29.84 0.44 -3.96
CA SER A 288 30.43 -0.84 -3.60
C SER A 288 31.91 -0.59 -3.31
N VAL A 289 32.25 -0.51 -2.03
CA VAL A 289 33.63 -0.30 -1.58
C VAL A 289 34.30 -1.65 -1.35
N ASP A 290 35.47 -1.86 -1.95
CA ASP A 290 36.34 -3.00 -1.65
C ASP A 290 36.91 -2.86 -0.21
N PRO A 291 36.59 -3.79 0.72
CA PRO A 291 37.11 -3.76 2.08
C PRO A 291 38.64 -3.84 2.16
N VAL A 292 39.27 -4.55 1.21
CA VAL A 292 40.73 -4.74 1.17
C VAL A 292 41.41 -3.44 0.81
N GLU A 293 40.92 -2.73 -0.21
CA GLU A 293 41.42 -1.42 -0.59
C GLU A 293 41.31 -0.42 0.57
N ARG A 294 40.15 -0.37 1.23
CA ARG A 294 39.91 0.49 2.39
C ARG A 294 40.91 0.24 3.52
N ASP A 295 41.11 -1.02 3.91
CA ASP A 295 41.95 -1.36 5.07
C ASP A 295 43.44 -1.17 4.78
N ASN A 296 43.85 -1.41 3.54
CA ASN A 296 45.18 -1.07 3.05
C ASN A 296 45.42 0.44 3.07
N ALA A 297 44.42 1.23 2.64
CA ALA A 297 44.51 2.69 2.65
C ALA A 297 44.55 3.26 4.06
N TYR A 298 43.82 2.70 5.02
CA TYR A 298 43.92 3.09 6.44
C TYR A 298 45.36 2.95 6.95
N THR A 299 45.93 1.76 6.77
CA THR A 299 47.28 1.46 7.25
C THR A 299 48.31 2.41 6.63
N ARG A 300 48.12 2.73 5.34
CA ARG A 300 49.02 3.59 4.58
C ARG A 300 48.91 5.08 4.94
N ILE A 301 47.70 5.61 5.04
CA ILE A 301 47.42 7.06 5.20
C ILE A 301 47.42 7.47 6.67
N ILE A 302 46.86 6.64 7.55
CA ILE A 302 46.75 6.90 8.99
C ILE A 302 47.97 6.34 9.72
N GLY A 303 48.36 5.09 9.43
CA GLY A 303 49.51 4.45 10.06
C GLY A 303 50.86 4.98 9.56
N SER A 304 51.09 4.93 8.25
CA SER A 304 52.41 5.23 7.65
C SER A 304 52.57 6.66 7.10
N ARG A 305 51.52 7.50 7.19
CA ARG A 305 51.51 8.90 6.69
C ARG A 305 51.91 9.06 5.21
N LEU A 306 51.60 8.08 4.39
CA LEU A 306 51.83 8.15 2.94
C LEU A 306 50.72 8.95 2.24
N THR A 307 51.04 9.52 1.08
CA THR A 307 50.14 10.39 0.31
C THR A 307 48.96 9.61 -0.30
N PRO A 308 47.74 10.18 -0.34
CA PRO A 308 46.62 9.61 -1.09
C PRO A 308 46.96 9.39 -2.58
N LYS A 309 46.43 8.33 -3.19
CA LYS A 309 46.63 7.92 -4.58
C LYS A 309 45.41 8.20 -5.46
N ASN A 310 44.21 8.11 -4.88
CA ASN A 310 42.94 8.25 -5.58
C ASN A 310 42.07 9.32 -4.93
N ARG A 311 41.07 9.83 -5.67
CA ARG A 311 40.14 10.87 -5.17
C ARG A 311 39.42 10.46 -3.87
N ILE A 312 39.01 9.20 -3.78
CA ILE A 312 38.37 8.64 -2.57
C ILE A 312 39.31 8.75 -1.37
N GLU A 313 40.58 8.43 -1.54
CA GLU A 313 41.57 8.49 -0.47
C GLU A 313 41.88 9.92 -0.04
N GLU A 314 41.89 10.86 -0.98
CA GLU A 314 42.09 12.28 -0.73
C GLU A 314 40.98 12.83 0.19
N ILE A 315 39.72 12.57 -0.17
CA ILE A 315 38.55 12.97 0.62
C ILE A 315 38.54 12.24 1.97
N ALA A 316 38.86 10.93 2.00
CA ALA A 316 38.91 10.16 3.23
C ALA A 316 40.00 10.67 4.20
N ALA A 317 41.18 11.05 3.68
CA ALA A 317 42.26 11.61 4.48
C ALA A 317 41.87 12.98 5.10
N GLU A 318 41.17 13.81 4.35
CA GLU A 318 40.67 15.11 4.83
C GLU A 318 39.63 14.93 5.95
N LEU A 319 38.64 14.06 5.72
CA LEU A 319 37.59 13.73 6.70
C LEU A 319 38.19 13.11 7.97
N ALA A 320 39.16 12.21 7.83
CA ALA A 320 39.85 11.61 8.98
C ALA A 320 40.71 12.61 9.76
N GLY A 321 41.28 13.61 9.08
CA GLY A 321 41.93 14.76 9.72
C GLY A 321 40.95 15.57 10.57
N LYS A 322 39.79 15.90 10.01
CA LYS A 322 38.71 16.64 10.70
C LYS A 322 38.17 15.89 11.93
N GLN A 323 38.06 14.57 11.85
CA GLN A 323 37.57 13.72 12.95
C GLN A 323 38.65 13.30 13.95
N GLY A 324 39.91 13.70 13.75
CA GLY A 324 40.99 13.37 14.67
C GLY A 324 41.32 11.87 14.75
N VAL A 325 41.04 11.11 13.69
CA VAL A 325 41.21 9.64 13.66
C VAL A 325 42.63 9.21 14.03
N ARG A 326 43.63 10.04 13.68
CA ARG A 326 45.05 9.80 14.00
C ARG A 326 45.37 9.80 15.49
N ASN A 327 44.53 10.43 16.31
CA ASN A 327 44.71 10.48 17.76
C ASN A 327 43.96 9.34 18.46
N MET A 328 43.23 8.52 17.70
CA MET A 328 42.49 7.36 18.23
C MET A 328 43.40 6.13 18.28
N SER A 329 43.05 5.17 19.13
CA SER A 329 43.69 3.85 19.10
C SER A 329 43.41 3.14 17.77
N ASP A 330 44.32 2.24 17.34
CA ASP A 330 44.22 1.59 16.02
C ASP A 330 42.86 0.92 15.79
N PHE A 331 42.34 0.23 16.80
CA PHE A 331 41.02 -0.41 16.75
C PHE A 331 39.88 0.59 16.55
N VAL A 332 39.87 1.69 17.31
CA VAL A 332 38.83 2.72 17.21
C VAL A 332 38.95 3.49 15.89
N GLY A 333 40.18 3.78 15.47
CA GLY A 333 40.46 4.46 14.21
C GLY A 333 40.03 3.64 12.99
N ARG A 334 40.29 2.31 12.98
CA ARG A 334 39.80 1.41 11.92
C ARG A 334 38.29 1.37 11.88
N LYS A 335 37.63 1.32 13.04
CA LYS A 335 36.15 1.34 13.12
C LYS A 335 35.58 2.66 12.57
N ALA A 336 36.17 3.80 12.92
CA ALA A 336 35.77 5.10 12.39
C ALA A 336 36.04 5.21 10.87
N TRP A 337 37.16 4.65 10.41
CA TRP A 337 37.56 4.66 9.01
C TRP A 337 36.55 3.98 8.08
N VAL A 338 35.84 2.95 8.54
CA VAL A 338 34.76 2.32 7.76
C VAL A 338 33.69 3.34 7.35
N GLY A 339 33.25 4.17 8.28
CA GLY A 339 32.25 5.21 8.00
C GLY A 339 32.81 6.35 7.14
N ILE A 340 34.03 6.79 7.42
CA ILE A 340 34.70 7.87 6.68
C ILE A 340 34.93 7.48 5.22
N TRP A 341 35.39 6.25 4.99
CA TRP A 341 35.67 5.77 3.65
C TRP A 341 34.40 5.64 2.81
N GLN A 342 33.29 5.20 3.41
CA GLN A 342 31.99 5.19 2.73
C GLN A 342 31.55 6.59 2.31
N GLN A 343 31.67 7.59 3.21
CA GLN A 343 31.35 8.98 2.91
C GLN A 343 32.24 9.54 1.79
N ALA A 344 33.54 9.22 1.81
CA ALA A 344 34.48 9.65 0.80
C ALA A 344 34.16 9.04 -0.58
N ALA A 345 33.79 7.76 -0.63
CA ALA A 345 33.38 7.09 -1.87
C ALA A 345 32.10 7.72 -2.47
N GLU A 346 31.13 8.07 -1.62
CA GLU A 346 29.90 8.73 -2.05
C GLU A 346 30.12 10.16 -2.54
N LEU A 347 31.01 10.92 -1.90
CA LEU A 347 31.37 12.27 -2.35
C LEU A 347 32.13 12.23 -3.68
N ALA A 348 33.09 11.32 -3.84
CA ALA A 348 33.80 11.13 -5.10
C ALA A 348 32.85 10.74 -6.24
N ALA A 349 31.86 9.88 -5.98
CA ALA A 349 30.87 9.50 -6.99
C ALA A 349 29.97 10.68 -7.41
N LYS A 350 29.60 11.56 -6.46
CA LYS A 350 28.81 12.77 -6.75
C LYS A 350 29.56 13.78 -7.61
N GLU A 351 30.87 13.95 -7.39
CA GLU A 351 31.72 14.83 -8.20
C GLU A 351 31.86 14.37 -9.66
N VAL A 352 31.80 13.06 -9.93
CA VAL A 352 31.88 12.52 -11.30
C VAL A 352 30.56 12.70 -12.07
N THR A 353 29.44 12.80 -11.36
CA THR A 353 28.09 12.95 -11.95
C THR A 353 27.64 14.40 -12.14
N ALA A 354 28.40 15.37 -11.61
CA ALA A 354 28.16 16.81 -11.73
C ALA A 354 29.05 17.40 -12.84
#